data_AF-A0A350HZ83-F1
#
_entry.id   AF-A0A350HZ83-F1
#
_cell.length_a   1.000
_cell.length_b   1.000
_cell.length_c   1.000
_cell.angle_alpha   90.00
_cell.angle_beta   90.00
_cell.angle_gamma   90.00
#
_symmetry.space_group_name_H-M   'P 1'
#
loop_
_entity.id
_entity.type
_entity.pdbx_description
1 polymer ?
#
loop_
_entity_poly.entity_id
_entity_poly.type
_entity_poly.pdbx_seq_one_letter_code
_entity_poly.pdbx_strand_id
1 'polypeptide(L)'
;MAINKTITASNLPSLRMRLDFVSCILQTFVSMHSFLKKLTTRLTHLCAASLACSSIGLASDWNQFRGPNGSGIATDSHPPVYIDAQKPAWKTNIPDGHSSPIIADHLILVTFQSDNKLGTLALNSQNGNIEWQKDADISKLEKVHAANTLASSTPVSDSKHIYVYFGSFGLFCYDLEGSLIWKKAISPPQTLYGISTSPILFEKSLFLVLDDDRNLPDSQLSRSRVVAYDKSDGRVLWETPRHYNRSSWSTPMIWTKDQQHDLVVMGNGRIYGYDPRLGHEKWFFNGFTRETIAVPIAGNGKLYASASMRGGGGDLKLDPEPFWKAALNFDTNGDQQISKNEISTHFTIPLRPELPVEHPGFGIPLPGQAEARKKRQIQFFNWRDTNKDSVWTRDEFIADMKVGSGRPLLAAIQPGGKGDITQTHRAWELRRGIPEIPSPVYHDKRIYLVRAGGLLSCVNSENGTLIYRERLNAPGQYAASPVIANNHLYCVSQQGLISVVKLGDSFEVTNQSNLKATINATPAIDKTTLYVRTEKSIQAFR
;
A
#
# COMPACT_ATOMS: atom_id res chain seq x y z
N MET A 1 -69.12 -17.61 73.30
CA MET A 1 -69.37 -17.23 74.71
C MET A 1 -69.49 -15.71 74.75
N ALA A 2 -70.45 -15.14 75.50
CA ALA A 2 -70.53 -13.67 75.70
C ALA A 2 -69.34 -13.21 76.58
N ILE A 3 -68.93 -11.93 76.64
CA ILE A 3 -69.63 -10.69 77.07
C ILE A 3 -68.84 -9.52 76.43
N ASN A 4 -69.38 -8.57 75.64
CA ASN A 4 -70.49 -7.61 75.81
C ASN A 4 -70.13 -6.35 76.65
N LYS A 5 -69.93 -5.18 75.98
CA LYS A 5 -70.18 -3.76 76.37
C LYS A 5 -69.48 -2.79 75.38
N THR A 6 -70.18 -1.94 74.59
CA THR A 6 -70.68 -0.54 74.84
C THR A 6 -69.55 0.50 75.09
N ILE A 7 -69.57 1.77 74.67
CA ILE A 7 -70.54 2.71 74.04
C ILE A 7 -69.72 3.96 73.54
N THR A 8 -70.00 4.83 72.55
CA THR A 8 -70.80 4.92 71.29
C THR A 8 -70.32 6.19 70.50
N ALA A 9 -70.86 6.47 69.30
CA ALA A 9 -70.81 7.76 68.55
C ALA A 9 -69.46 8.13 67.83
N SER A 10 -69.43 8.83 66.67
CA SER A 10 -70.51 9.24 65.73
C SER A 10 -69.98 9.56 64.30
N ASN A 11 -70.91 9.82 63.38
CA ASN A 11 -70.78 10.48 62.05
C ASN A 11 -70.15 9.73 60.87
N LEU A 12 -71.01 9.29 59.92
CA LEU A 12 -70.71 9.35 58.48
C LEU A 12 -71.97 9.24 57.59
N PRO A 13 -72.46 10.37 57.04
CA PRO A 13 -73.33 10.42 55.86
C PRO A 13 -72.62 11.12 54.68
N SER A 14 -73.07 11.06 53.42
CA SER A 14 -73.85 10.06 52.69
C SER A 14 -73.79 10.41 51.19
N LEU A 15 -73.59 9.41 50.32
CA LEU A 15 -74.05 9.30 48.93
C LEU A 15 -74.17 10.55 48.00
N ARG A 16 -73.30 11.57 48.10
CA ARG A 16 -73.19 12.66 47.11
C ARG A 16 -71.90 12.63 46.27
N MET A 17 -71.03 11.67 46.51
CA MET A 17 -69.62 11.65 46.06
C MET A 17 -69.32 10.55 45.02
N ARG A 18 -70.13 10.43 43.96
CA ARG A 18 -69.92 9.41 42.90
C ARG A 18 -70.07 9.87 41.44
N LEU A 19 -70.46 11.12 41.18
CA LEU A 19 -70.46 11.70 39.83
C LEU A 19 -69.26 12.62 39.61
N ASP A 20 -68.98 13.53 40.55
CA ASP A 20 -67.83 14.44 40.48
C ASP A 20 -66.48 13.69 40.47
N PHE A 21 -66.40 12.54 41.15
CA PHE A 21 -65.19 11.73 41.21
C PHE A 21 -64.83 11.12 39.84
N VAL A 22 -65.83 10.76 39.02
CA VAL A 22 -65.60 10.24 37.65
C VAL A 22 -65.20 11.38 36.71
N SER A 23 -65.84 12.55 36.84
CA SER A 23 -65.47 13.75 36.08
C SER A 23 -64.02 14.19 36.40
N CYS A 24 -63.65 14.24 37.67
CA CYS A 24 -62.32 14.60 38.13
C CYS A 24 -61.25 13.59 37.67
N ILE A 25 -61.54 12.29 37.71
CA ILE A 25 -60.63 11.26 37.17
C ILE A 25 -60.45 11.39 35.64
N LEU A 26 -61.51 11.64 34.86
CA LEU A 26 -61.34 11.86 33.42
C LEU A 26 -60.58 13.17 33.13
N GLN A 27 -60.87 14.27 33.83
CA GLN A 27 -60.17 15.54 33.63
C GLN A 27 -58.70 15.47 34.05
N THR A 28 -58.36 14.76 35.14
CA THR A 28 -56.95 14.51 35.49
C THR A 28 -56.25 13.60 34.50
N PHE A 29 -56.88 12.54 33.99
CA PHE A 29 -56.30 11.69 32.94
C PHE A 29 -56.07 12.46 31.62
N VAL A 30 -57.03 13.27 31.17
CA VAL A 30 -56.89 14.09 29.95
C VAL A 30 -55.84 15.18 30.13
N SER A 31 -55.83 15.87 31.28
CA SER A 31 -54.81 16.86 31.61
C SER A 31 -53.41 16.23 31.65
N MET A 32 -53.25 15.09 32.34
CA MET A 32 -52.00 14.35 32.43
C MET A 32 -51.54 13.81 31.07
N HIS A 33 -52.44 13.35 30.19
CA HIS A 33 -52.10 13.00 28.79
C HIS A 33 -51.66 14.23 27.98
N SER A 34 -52.28 15.40 28.19
CA SER A 34 -51.87 16.64 27.53
C SER A 34 -50.51 17.13 28.04
N PHE A 35 -50.22 16.92 29.33
CA PHE A 35 -48.97 17.30 29.97
C PHE A 35 -47.84 16.36 29.53
N LEU A 36 -48.06 15.05 29.57
CA LEU A 36 -47.12 14.04 29.04
C LEU A 36 -46.84 14.25 27.55
N LYS A 37 -47.85 14.52 26.71
CA LYS A 37 -47.62 14.88 25.30
C LYS A 37 -46.83 16.18 25.15
N LYS A 38 -47.13 17.24 25.91
CA LYS A 38 -46.33 18.48 25.87
C LYS A 38 -44.91 18.29 26.39
N LEU A 39 -44.69 17.38 27.34
CA LEU A 39 -43.38 17.04 27.87
C LEU A 39 -42.58 16.22 26.85
N THR A 40 -43.17 15.18 26.25
CA THR A 40 -42.48 14.40 25.20
C THR A 40 -42.22 15.22 23.95
N THR A 41 -43.17 16.04 23.47
CA THR A 41 -42.94 16.91 22.30
C THR A 41 -41.91 18.01 22.57
N ARG A 42 -41.79 18.53 23.81
CA ARG A 42 -40.70 19.47 24.16
C ARG A 42 -39.36 18.77 24.38
N LEU A 43 -39.31 17.56 24.92
CA LEU A 43 -38.06 16.78 24.97
C LEU A 43 -37.60 16.36 23.56
N THR A 44 -38.49 15.93 22.66
CA THR A 44 -38.09 15.60 21.29
C THR A 44 -37.55 16.80 20.52
N HIS A 45 -37.99 18.03 20.83
CA HIS A 45 -37.43 19.24 20.22
C HIS A 45 -36.21 19.84 20.96
N LEU A 46 -35.92 19.45 22.21
CA LEU A 46 -34.64 19.77 22.86
C LEU A 46 -33.54 18.73 22.57
N CYS A 47 -33.89 17.46 22.41
CA CYS A 47 -32.94 16.40 22.04
C CYS A 47 -32.62 16.36 20.54
N ALA A 48 -33.51 16.87 19.67
CA ALA A 48 -33.22 17.01 18.24
C ALA A 48 -32.29 18.19 17.90
N ALA A 49 -32.03 19.10 18.85
CA ALA A 49 -31.22 20.31 18.64
C ALA A 49 -29.74 20.17 19.09
N SER A 50 -29.36 19.02 19.65
CA SER A 50 -28.05 18.80 20.29
C SER A 50 -27.28 17.58 19.77
N LEU A 51 -27.82 16.90 18.75
CA LEU A 51 -27.16 15.79 18.06
C LEU A 51 -26.87 16.06 16.58
N ALA A 52 -26.85 17.35 16.19
CA ALA A 52 -25.90 17.83 15.20
C ALA A 52 -24.48 17.84 15.81
N CYS A 53 -23.99 16.66 16.20
CA CYS A 53 -22.57 16.43 16.35
C CYS A 53 -22.00 16.47 14.93
N SER A 54 -21.69 17.67 14.46
CA SER A 54 -20.88 17.86 13.27
C SER A 54 -19.64 17.01 13.47
N SER A 55 -19.53 15.95 12.68
CA SER A 55 -18.24 15.33 12.44
C SER A 55 -17.38 16.39 11.76
N ILE A 56 -16.72 17.21 12.58
CA ILE A 56 -15.39 17.70 12.26
C ILE A 56 -14.56 16.43 12.12
N GLY A 57 -14.67 15.80 10.94
CA GLY A 57 -13.59 14.98 10.45
C GLY A 57 -12.39 15.91 10.50
N LEU A 58 -11.40 15.55 11.31
CA LEU A 58 -10.07 16.11 11.20
C LEU A 58 -9.77 16.04 9.70
N ALA A 59 -9.58 17.21 9.08
CA ALA A 59 -9.29 17.29 7.65
C ALA A 59 -8.12 16.34 7.44
N SER A 60 -8.32 15.27 6.68
CA SER A 60 -7.52 14.07 6.88
C SER A 60 -6.12 14.34 6.36
N ASP A 61 -5.23 14.72 7.28
CA ASP A 61 -3.82 15.00 7.04
C ASP A 61 -3.25 13.89 6.16
N TRP A 62 -2.27 14.23 5.31
CA TRP A 62 -1.57 13.24 4.49
C TRP A 62 -0.59 12.42 5.36
N ASN A 63 -1.13 11.75 6.38
CA ASN A 63 -0.47 11.37 7.63
C ASN A 63 0.35 10.09 7.57
N GLN A 64 0.38 9.42 6.42
CA GLN A 64 1.08 8.16 6.17
C GLN A 64 1.48 8.05 4.70
N PHE A 65 2.18 6.98 4.33
CA PHE A 65 2.44 6.66 2.92
C PHE A 65 1.14 6.67 2.09
N ARG A 66 1.11 7.51 1.04
CA ARG A 66 -0.07 7.78 0.19
C ARG A 66 -1.28 8.41 0.90
N GLY A 67 -1.06 9.11 2.01
CA GLY A 67 -2.10 9.88 2.68
C GLY A 67 -3.20 9.02 3.31
N PRO A 68 -4.43 9.54 3.46
CA PRO A 68 -5.50 8.91 4.24
C PRO A 68 -5.74 7.43 3.88
N ASN A 69 -5.51 6.55 4.87
CA ASN A 69 -5.61 5.08 4.76
C ASN A 69 -4.82 4.47 3.57
N GLY A 70 -3.73 5.12 3.13
CA GLY A 70 -2.90 4.66 2.02
C GLY A 70 -3.57 4.74 0.63
N SER A 71 -4.71 5.42 0.54
CA SER A 71 -5.56 5.47 -0.65
C SER A 71 -4.91 6.13 -1.86
N GLY A 72 -4.05 7.13 -1.64
CA GLY A 72 -3.54 8.04 -2.66
C GLY A 72 -4.54 9.15 -3.02
N ILE A 73 -5.51 9.47 -2.18
CA ILE A 73 -6.58 10.45 -2.46
C ILE A 73 -6.59 11.54 -1.38
N ALA A 74 -6.57 12.81 -1.79
CA ALA A 74 -6.89 13.95 -0.93
C ALA A 74 -8.26 14.53 -1.33
N THR A 75 -9.30 14.14 -0.59
CA THR A 75 -10.63 14.73 -0.69
C THR A 75 -10.59 16.20 -0.27
N ASP A 76 -11.47 17.03 -0.85
CA ASP A 76 -11.61 18.47 -0.55
C ASP A 76 -10.32 19.30 -0.64
N SER A 77 -9.32 18.78 -1.36
CA SER A 77 -8.02 19.40 -1.58
C SER A 77 -7.87 19.88 -3.02
N HIS A 78 -7.36 21.10 -3.17
CA HIS A 78 -7.26 21.82 -4.44
C HIS A 78 -5.82 22.25 -4.77
N PRO A 79 -4.84 21.32 -4.84
CA PRO A 79 -3.52 21.63 -5.40
C PRO A 79 -3.60 22.09 -6.86
N PRO A 80 -2.59 22.81 -7.35
CA PRO A 80 -2.62 23.43 -8.67
C PRO A 80 -2.61 22.39 -9.79
N VAL A 81 -3.53 22.58 -10.74
CA VAL A 81 -3.62 21.76 -11.97
C VAL A 81 -2.52 22.15 -12.96
N TYR A 82 -2.10 23.43 -12.97
CA TYR A 82 -0.96 23.90 -13.76
C TYR A 82 0.28 24.01 -12.86
N ILE A 83 1.30 23.18 -13.14
CA ILE A 83 2.55 23.17 -12.38
C ILE A 83 3.66 23.76 -13.27
N ASP A 84 4.38 24.75 -12.73
CA ASP A 84 5.63 25.26 -13.30
C ASP A 84 6.82 24.78 -12.46
N ALA A 85 7.55 23.80 -12.99
CA ALA A 85 8.75 23.23 -12.39
C ALA A 85 9.89 24.25 -12.15
N GLN A 86 9.82 25.44 -12.75
CA GLN A 86 10.77 26.54 -12.52
C GLN A 86 10.31 27.51 -11.42
N LYS A 87 9.05 27.43 -10.99
CA LYS A 87 8.44 28.31 -9.97
C LYS A 87 7.76 27.52 -8.84
N PRO A 88 8.49 26.66 -8.09
CA PRO A 88 7.98 26.14 -6.82
C PRO A 88 7.78 27.31 -5.84
N ALA A 89 6.71 27.26 -5.04
CA ALA A 89 6.40 28.28 -4.04
C ALA A 89 7.41 28.31 -2.88
N TRP A 90 8.07 27.18 -2.62
CA TRP A 90 9.35 27.08 -1.92
C TRP A 90 10.10 25.82 -2.33
N LYS A 91 11.42 25.82 -2.14
CA LYS A 91 12.30 24.66 -2.37
C LYS A 91 13.36 24.58 -1.28
N THR A 92 13.44 23.42 -0.63
CA THR A 92 14.41 23.17 0.45
C THR A 92 15.26 21.97 0.07
N ASN A 93 16.58 22.12 0.16
CA ASN A 93 17.51 21.01 -0.05
C ASN A 93 17.47 20.06 1.15
N ILE A 94 17.48 18.76 0.89
CA ILE A 94 17.42 17.71 1.93
C ILE A 94 18.41 16.59 1.61
N PRO A 95 18.79 15.74 2.59
CA PRO A 95 19.55 14.53 2.32
C PRO A 95 18.70 13.46 1.60
N ASP A 96 19.39 12.48 1.02
CA ASP A 96 18.79 11.42 0.20
C ASP A 96 17.83 10.51 0.98
N GLY A 97 16.97 9.79 0.27
CA GLY A 97 16.01 8.83 0.82
C GLY A 97 14.78 8.67 -0.08
N HIS A 98 14.17 7.49 -0.05
CA HIS A 98 13.01 7.17 -0.89
C HIS A 98 11.65 7.33 -0.20
N SER A 99 11.62 7.54 1.13
CA SER A 99 10.35 7.75 1.84
C SER A 99 9.59 8.95 1.29
N SER A 100 8.27 8.79 1.25
CA SER A 100 7.40 9.87 0.77
C SER A 100 7.19 10.90 1.87
N PRO A 101 6.97 12.19 1.53
CA PRO A 101 6.48 13.15 2.51
C PRO A 101 5.16 12.66 3.12
N ILE A 102 5.03 12.84 4.44
CA ILE A 102 3.74 12.90 5.13
C ILE A 102 3.51 14.31 5.65
N ILE A 103 2.27 14.60 6.03
CA ILE A 103 1.86 15.86 6.65
C ILE A 103 1.25 15.55 8.01
N ALA A 104 1.63 16.33 9.03
CA ALA A 104 1.06 16.27 10.37
C ALA A 104 0.98 17.70 10.92
N ASP A 105 -0.22 18.22 11.15
CA ASP A 105 -0.46 19.64 11.41
C ASP A 105 0.28 20.53 10.38
N HIS A 106 1.20 21.42 10.80
CA HIS A 106 1.95 22.29 9.91
C HIS A 106 3.24 21.68 9.32
N LEU A 107 3.59 20.43 9.66
CA LEU A 107 4.89 19.82 9.34
C LEU A 107 4.83 18.87 8.14
N ILE A 108 5.80 19.00 7.24
CA ILE A 108 6.14 18.02 6.19
C ILE A 108 7.26 17.14 6.71
N LEU A 109 7.04 15.82 6.75
CA LEU A 109 7.92 14.86 7.42
C LEU A 109 8.45 13.79 6.46
N VAL A 110 9.75 13.54 6.50
CA VAL A 110 10.43 12.49 5.73
C VAL A 110 11.51 11.78 6.55
N THR A 111 11.87 10.56 6.15
CA THR A 111 13.13 9.93 6.58
C THR A 111 14.24 10.20 5.57
N PHE A 112 15.49 10.27 6.04
CA PHE A 112 16.65 10.53 5.21
C PHE A 112 17.84 9.64 5.58
N GLN A 113 18.81 9.55 4.66
CA GLN A 113 20.13 8.96 4.86
C GLN A 113 21.23 9.97 4.46
N SER A 114 22.34 9.98 5.19
CA SER A 114 23.59 10.68 4.83
C SER A 114 24.77 9.92 5.40
N ASP A 115 25.70 9.52 4.54
CA ASP A 115 26.91 8.78 4.90
C ASP A 115 26.61 7.50 5.70
N ASN A 116 26.78 7.51 7.02
CA ASN A 116 26.44 6.41 7.93
C ASN A 116 25.26 6.73 8.87
N LYS A 117 24.61 7.90 8.72
CA LYS A 117 23.46 8.34 9.50
C LYS A 117 22.16 8.06 8.77
N LEU A 118 21.16 7.61 9.51
CA LEU A 118 19.74 7.70 9.12
C LEU A 118 19.07 8.73 10.03
N GLY A 119 17.91 9.26 9.65
CA GLY A 119 17.18 10.16 10.52
C GLY A 119 15.83 10.62 9.98
N THR A 120 15.17 11.46 10.77
CA THR A 120 13.87 12.06 10.46
C THR A 120 14.03 13.57 10.34
N LEU A 121 13.41 14.16 9.31
CA LEU A 121 13.46 15.59 9.01
C LEU A 121 12.05 16.16 8.96
N ALA A 122 11.83 17.29 9.65
CA ALA A 122 10.59 18.05 9.63
C ALA A 122 10.83 19.43 8.99
N LEU A 123 9.94 19.80 8.06
CA LEU A 123 9.96 21.07 7.36
C LEU A 123 8.62 21.77 7.51
N ASN A 124 8.63 23.09 7.68
CA ASN A 124 7.43 23.91 7.73
C ASN A 124 6.67 23.87 6.38
N SER A 125 5.40 23.48 6.38
CA SER A 125 4.54 23.44 5.17
C SER A 125 4.47 24.78 4.42
N GLN A 126 4.49 25.91 5.13
CA GLN A 126 4.21 27.22 4.54
C GLN A 126 5.42 27.88 3.87
N ASN A 127 6.64 27.63 4.37
CA ASN A 127 7.86 28.27 3.88
C ASN A 127 9.03 27.31 3.57
N GLY A 128 8.91 26.03 3.92
CA GLY A 128 9.92 25.00 3.65
C GLY A 128 11.11 24.97 4.61
N ASN A 129 11.19 25.86 5.61
CA ASN A 129 12.29 25.87 6.57
C ASN A 129 12.35 24.54 7.34
N ILE A 130 13.56 24.03 7.57
CA ILE A 130 13.75 22.88 8.46
C ILE A 130 13.48 23.34 9.89
N GLU A 131 12.49 22.73 10.54
CA GLU A 131 12.17 23.03 11.94
C GLU A 131 13.00 22.15 12.88
N TRP A 132 13.16 20.87 12.53
CA TRP A 132 14.10 19.98 13.19
C TRP A 132 14.58 18.85 12.30
N GLN A 133 15.78 18.36 12.63
CA GLN A 133 16.34 17.11 12.14
C GLN A 133 16.72 16.25 13.35
N LYS A 134 16.30 14.99 13.39
CA LYS A 134 16.70 14.02 14.42
C LYS A 134 17.43 12.86 13.77
N ASP A 135 18.73 12.78 14.01
CA ASP A 135 19.55 11.65 13.60
C ASP A 135 19.23 10.42 14.45
N ALA A 136 19.08 9.27 13.82
CA ALA A 136 19.06 7.97 14.47
C ALA A 136 20.49 7.43 14.53
N ASP A 137 21.05 7.36 15.74
CA ASP A 137 22.34 6.70 16.00
C ASP A 137 22.18 5.18 15.86
N ILE A 138 22.87 4.59 14.88
CA ILE A 138 22.67 3.21 14.42
C ILE A 138 24.02 2.55 14.20
N SER A 139 24.38 1.63 15.09
CA SER A 139 25.66 0.92 15.10
C SER A 139 25.84 -0.14 13.98
N LYS A 140 24.76 -0.47 13.24
CA LYS A 140 24.81 -1.45 12.15
C LYS A 140 23.74 -1.20 11.10
N LEU A 141 24.17 -0.77 9.91
CA LEU A 141 23.30 -0.62 8.74
C LEU A 141 22.97 -2.00 8.11
N GLU A 142 21.76 -2.14 7.57
CA GLU A 142 21.41 -3.27 6.71
C GLU A 142 22.07 -3.16 5.31
N LYS A 143 22.04 -4.25 4.53
CA LYS A 143 22.47 -4.23 3.13
C LYS A 143 21.26 -3.98 2.23
N VAL A 144 21.20 -2.80 1.62
CA VAL A 144 20.19 -2.44 0.61
C VAL A 144 20.71 -2.69 -0.81
N HIS A 145 19.80 -2.88 -1.76
CA HIS A 145 20.14 -2.92 -3.19
C HIS A 145 20.22 -1.48 -3.74
N ALA A 146 21.03 -1.24 -4.77
CA ALA A 146 21.19 0.07 -5.44
C ALA A 146 19.93 0.60 -6.20
N ALA A 147 18.75 0.08 -5.87
CA ALA A 147 17.45 0.56 -6.32
C ALA A 147 16.56 1.03 -5.14
N ASN A 148 17.10 1.03 -3.93
CA ASN A 148 16.42 1.31 -2.67
C ASN A 148 17.35 2.07 -1.71
N THR A 149 16.80 2.71 -0.68
CA THR A 149 17.59 3.42 0.36
C THR A 149 17.35 2.83 1.74
N LEU A 150 18.22 3.14 2.70
CA LEU A 150 18.02 2.80 4.12
C LEU A 150 16.88 3.65 4.75
N ALA A 151 16.50 4.73 4.09
CA ALA A 151 15.44 5.67 4.47
C ALA A 151 14.23 5.62 3.52
N SER A 152 13.77 4.40 3.22
CA SER A 152 12.65 4.16 2.29
C SER A 152 11.31 3.98 2.98
N SER A 153 11.31 3.55 4.25
CA SER A 153 10.10 3.49 5.08
C SER A 153 9.60 4.91 5.37
N THR A 154 8.32 5.16 5.08
CA THR A 154 7.66 6.44 5.28
C THR A 154 7.11 6.53 6.70
N PRO A 155 7.19 7.69 7.39
CA PRO A 155 6.57 7.85 8.71
C PRO A 155 5.05 7.66 8.71
N VAL A 156 4.45 7.56 9.90
CA VAL A 156 3.00 7.75 10.12
C VAL A 156 2.77 8.64 11.34
N SER A 157 1.70 9.45 11.32
CA SER A 157 1.29 10.30 12.45
C SER A 157 -0.17 10.09 12.85
N ASP A 158 -0.48 10.34 14.13
CA ASP A 158 -1.85 10.51 14.65
C ASP A 158 -2.18 11.98 15.00
N SER A 159 -1.50 12.92 14.31
CA SER A 159 -1.55 14.37 14.53
C SER A 159 -1.16 14.81 15.95
N LYS A 160 -0.45 13.95 16.69
CA LYS A 160 0.19 14.24 17.99
C LYS A 160 1.60 13.67 18.10
N HIS A 161 1.78 12.45 17.60
CA HIS A 161 3.06 11.77 17.55
C HIS A 161 3.46 11.43 16.12
N ILE A 162 4.75 11.23 15.91
CA ILE A 162 5.35 10.86 14.64
C ILE A 162 6.11 9.56 14.82
N TYR A 163 5.61 8.52 14.16
CA TYR A 163 6.13 7.16 14.24
C TYR A 163 7.00 6.84 13.03
N VAL A 164 8.23 6.43 13.27
CA VAL A 164 9.26 6.25 12.25
C VAL A 164 9.88 4.87 12.39
N TYR A 165 10.14 4.21 11.25
CA TYR A 165 10.79 2.90 11.20
C TYR A 165 12.06 2.97 10.34
N PHE A 166 13.14 2.39 10.83
CA PHE A 166 14.36 2.13 10.05
C PHE A 166 14.69 0.64 10.16
N GLY A 167 14.87 -0.05 9.03
CA GLY A 167 15.19 -1.49 8.99
C GLY A 167 16.40 -1.83 9.85
N SER A 168 17.46 -1.02 9.75
CA SER A 168 18.71 -1.10 10.52
C SER A 168 18.58 -0.97 12.06
N PHE A 169 17.43 -0.56 12.62
CA PHE A 169 17.27 -0.34 14.07
C PHE A 169 15.94 -0.80 14.66
N GLY A 170 14.82 -0.50 14.03
CA GLY A 170 13.49 -0.56 14.65
C GLY A 170 12.75 0.79 14.65
N LEU A 171 11.84 0.95 15.61
CA LEU A 171 10.87 2.05 15.68
C LEU A 171 11.34 3.20 16.59
N PHE A 172 10.93 4.41 16.22
CA PHE A 172 11.04 5.64 17.01
C PHE A 172 9.67 6.33 17.06
N CYS A 173 9.38 7.01 18.16
CA CYS A 173 8.20 7.84 18.35
C CYS A 173 8.63 9.23 18.85
N TYR A 174 8.27 10.26 18.11
CA TYR A 174 8.51 11.67 18.46
C TYR A 174 7.18 12.40 18.73
N ASP A 175 7.23 13.53 19.45
CA ASP A 175 6.17 14.56 19.37
C ASP A 175 6.36 15.44 18.11
N LEU A 176 5.51 16.46 17.92
CA LEU A 176 5.60 17.37 16.77
C LEU A 176 6.84 18.27 16.84
N GLU A 177 7.32 18.57 18.04
CA GLU A 177 8.55 19.30 18.37
C GLU A 177 9.82 18.46 18.13
N GLY A 178 9.65 17.17 17.84
CA GLY A 178 10.70 16.20 17.54
C GLY A 178 11.37 15.59 18.77
N SER A 179 10.89 15.85 19.99
CA SER A 179 11.36 15.20 21.22
C SER A 179 11.11 13.69 21.15
N LEU A 180 12.08 12.88 21.55
CA LEU A 180 11.93 11.42 21.55
C LEU A 180 11.08 10.96 22.73
N ILE A 181 9.88 10.45 22.45
CA ILE A 181 8.96 9.90 23.45
C ILE A 181 9.34 8.45 23.80
N TRP A 182 9.54 7.60 22.78
CA TRP A 182 10.04 6.23 22.96
C TRP A 182 10.78 5.73 21.73
N LYS A 183 11.64 4.71 21.91
CA LYS A 183 12.25 3.94 20.81
C LYS A 183 12.27 2.45 21.11
N LYS A 184 12.05 1.63 20.10
CA LYS A 184 11.95 0.16 20.18
C LYS A 184 12.91 -0.47 19.19
N ALA A 185 13.99 -1.07 19.70
CA ALA A 185 14.91 -1.83 18.88
C ALA A 185 14.24 -3.10 18.31
N ILE A 186 14.48 -3.37 17.03
CA ILE A 186 13.98 -4.51 16.26
C ILE A 186 15.14 -4.95 15.36
N SER A 187 15.53 -6.23 15.42
CA SER A 187 16.60 -6.75 14.56
C SER A 187 16.22 -6.63 13.07
N PRO A 188 17.11 -6.11 12.18
CA PRO A 188 16.82 -5.98 10.76
C PRO A 188 16.39 -7.32 10.14
N PRO A 189 15.26 -7.38 9.41
CA PRO A 189 14.99 -8.46 8.49
C PRO A 189 16.07 -8.51 7.39
N GLN A 190 16.19 -9.61 6.66
CA GLN A 190 17.03 -9.65 5.46
C GLN A 190 16.14 -9.86 4.25
N THR A 191 16.16 -8.92 3.30
CA THR A 191 15.33 -8.95 2.09
C THR A 191 16.18 -8.68 0.85
N LEU A 192 15.71 -9.12 -0.31
CA LEU A 192 16.41 -8.96 -1.60
C LEU A 192 16.78 -7.51 -1.96
N TYR A 193 15.99 -6.52 -1.53
CA TYR A 193 16.19 -5.10 -1.88
C TYR A 193 16.43 -4.16 -0.68
N GLY A 194 16.47 -4.69 0.55
CA GLY A 194 16.32 -3.88 1.77
C GLY A 194 14.85 -3.58 2.08
N ILE A 195 14.59 -2.84 3.15
CA ILE A 195 13.22 -2.60 3.65
C ILE A 195 12.59 -1.34 3.02
N SER A 196 11.26 -1.35 2.85
CA SER A 196 10.45 -0.19 2.39
C SER A 196 9.05 -0.12 3.00
N THR A 197 8.55 -1.21 3.59
CA THR A 197 7.24 -1.26 4.26
C THR A 197 7.17 -0.17 5.33
N SER A 198 6.12 0.66 5.24
CA SER A 198 5.88 1.74 6.19
C SER A 198 4.99 1.27 7.35
N PRO A 199 5.16 1.79 8.58
CA PRO A 199 4.19 1.60 9.65
C PRO A 199 2.84 2.23 9.29
N ILE A 200 1.76 1.67 9.83
CA ILE A 200 0.41 2.26 9.80
C ILE A 200 -0.23 2.22 11.20
N LEU A 201 -1.28 3.01 11.43
CA LEU A 201 -1.98 3.08 12.72
C LEU A 201 -3.43 2.60 12.62
N PHE A 202 -3.94 2.00 13.71
CA PHE A 202 -5.35 1.71 13.90
C PHE A 202 -5.67 1.69 15.40
N GLU A 203 -6.62 2.54 15.85
CA GLU A 203 -6.96 2.70 17.28
C GLU A 203 -5.72 3.02 18.14
N LYS A 204 -5.28 2.05 18.96
CA LYS A 204 -4.04 2.10 19.76
C LYS A 204 -2.85 1.35 19.14
N SER A 205 -3.08 0.60 18.07
CA SER A 205 -2.08 -0.25 17.44
C SER A 205 -1.28 0.51 16.40
N LEU A 206 0.04 0.34 16.43
CA LEU A 206 0.95 0.58 15.30
C LEU A 206 1.26 -0.79 14.68
N PHE A 207 0.95 -0.97 13.40
CA PHE A 207 1.27 -2.22 12.68
C PHE A 207 2.56 -2.09 11.88
N LEU A 208 3.36 -3.16 11.91
CA LEU A 208 4.58 -3.27 11.13
C LEU A 208 4.69 -4.67 10.51
N VAL A 209 5.04 -4.73 9.23
CA VAL A 209 5.27 -5.98 8.49
C VAL A 209 6.79 -6.18 8.39
N LEU A 210 7.27 -7.26 8.98
CA LEU A 210 8.68 -7.62 9.08
C LEU A 210 8.91 -8.92 8.32
N ASP A 211 8.76 -8.86 6.99
CA ASP A 211 9.05 -9.98 6.09
C ASP A 211 10.56 -10.19 5.95
N ASP A 212 10.99 -11.45 5.89
CA ASP A 212 12.39 -11.88 5.98
C ASP A 212 12.63 -13.07 5.03
N ASP A 213 13.65 -12.99 4.18
CA ASP A 213 14.03 -14.10 3.31
C ASP A 213 14.71 -15.22 4.08
N ARG A 214 15.25 -14.96 5.28
CA ARG A 214 15.89 -15.99 6.13
C ARG A 214 14.89 -17.01 6.66
N ASN A 215 15.33 -18.26 6.70
CA ASN A 215 14.64 -19.30 7.45
C ASN A 215 14.82 -19.12 8.96
N LEU A 216 13.85 -19.59 9.74
CA LEU A 216 14.02 -19.93 11.15
C LEU A 216 15.19 -20.94 11.31
N PRO A 217 15.84 -21.01 12.49
CA PRO A 217 16.79 -22.07 12.80
C PRO A 217 16.19 -23.45 12.49
N ASP A 218 17.03 -24.33 11.93
CA ASP A 218 16.73 -25.74 11.68
C ASP A 218 15.43 -26.01 10.90
N SER A 219 15.02 -25.06 10.06
CA SER A 219 13.75 -25.07 9.34
C SER A 219 13.88 -24.56 7.90
N GLN A 220 12.84 -24.81 7.10
CA GLN A 220 12.61 -24.16 5.80
C GLN A 220 11.57 -23.02 5.87
N LEU A 221 10.94 -22.81 7.03
CA LEU A 221 9.94 -21.76 7.26
C LEU A 221 10.60 -20.40 7.46
N SER A 222 9.98 -19.33 6.95
CA SER A 222 10.49 -17.96 7.07
C SER A 222 10.33 -17.36 8.49
N ARG A 223 11.20 -16.40 8.82
CA ARG A 223 11.10 -15.47 9.97
C ARG A 223 10.15 -14.28 9.74
N SER A 224 9.54 -14.18 8.56
CA SER A 224 8.51 -13.19 8.21
C SER A 224 7.39 -13.17 9.25
N ARG A 225 6.92 -11.98 9.61
CA ARG A 225 5.84 -11.79 10.59
C ARG A 225 5.18 -10.42 10.46
N VAL A 226 3.95 -10.30 10.94
CA VAL A 226 3.28 -9.01 11.17
C VAL A 226 3.14 -8.80 12.67
N VAL A 227 3.41 -7.58 13.13
CA VAL A 227 3.46 -7.22 14.57
C VAL A 227 2.59 -6.00 14.82
N ALA A 228 1.86 -6.02 15.93
CA ALA A 228 1.20 -4.85 16.50
C ALA A 228 1.97 -4.37 17.73
N TYR A 229 2.28 -3.08 17.77
CA TYR A 229 2.83 -2.39 18.92
C TYR A 229 1.77 -1.45 19.52
N ASP A 230 1.78 -1.25 20.84
CA ASP A 230 0.96 -0.20 21.47
C ASP A 230 1.62 1.16 21.20
N LYS A 231 0.90 2.07 20.56
CA LYS A 231 1.49 3.31 20.03
C LYS A 231 1.93 4.31 21.12
N SER A 232 1.52 4.09 22.38
CA SER A 232 1.94 4.92 23.52
C SER A 232 3.32 4.56 24.08
N ASP A 233 3.78 3.31 23.94
CA ASP A 233 5.00 2.83 24.64
C ASP A 233 5.89 1.85 23.82
N GLY A 234 5.46 1.39 22.65
CA GLY A 234 6.23 0.47 21.82
C GLY A 234 6.30 -0.98 22.35
N ARG A 235 5.46 -1.37 23.33
CA ARG A 235 5.29 -2.78 23.72
C ARG A 235 4.60 -3.56 22.61
N VAL A 236 4.87 -4.85 22.49
CA VAL A 236 4.14 -5.73 21.57
C VAL A 236 2.75 -6.01 22.14
N LEU A 237 1.71 -5.78 21.34
CA LEU A 237 0.33 -6.18 21.63
C LEU A 237 0.05 -7.61 21.15
N TRP A 238 0.48 -7.91 19.92
CA TRP A 238 0.47 -9.25 19.35
C TRP A 238 1.53 -9.37 18.25
N GLU A 239 2.00 -10.59 17.98
CA GLU A 239 2.86 -10.92 16.83
C GLU A 239 2.25 -12.16 16.15
N THR A 240 2.19 -12.16 14.82
CA THR A 240 1.67 -13.27 14.01
C THR A 240 2.70 -13.69 12.96
N PRO A 241 3.26 -14.90 13.07
CA PRO A 241 4.22 -15.40 12.09
C PRO A 241 3.61 -15.61 10.71
N ARG A 242 4.37 -15.28 9.67
CA ARG A 242 4.00 -15.37 8.26
C ARG A 242 4.88 -16.38 7.52
N HIS A 243 5.09 -17.55 8.09
CA HIS A 243 6.09 -18.56 7.69
C HIS A 243 6.18 -18.92 6.21
N TYR A 244 5.08 -18.83 5.46
CA TYR A 244 5.01 -19.10 4.01
C TYR A 244 5.36 -17.89 3.13
N ASN A 245 5.60 -16.72 3.71
CA ASN A 245 5.94 -15.49 3.01
C ASN A 245 7.46 -15.23 3.06
N ARG A 246 7.99 -14.78 1.92
CA ARG A 246 9.30 -14.12 1.78
C ARG A 246 9.08 -12.63 1.58
N SER A 247 10.14 -11.86 1.36
CA SER A 247 10.09 -10.40 1.19
C SER A 247 8.88 -9.89 0.40
N SER A 248 8.09 -9.03 1.05
CA SER A 248 7.22 -8.05 0.40
C SER A 248 7.73 -6.64 0.72
N TRP A 249 7.41 -5.70 -0.16
CA TRP A 249 7.75 -4.28 -0.04
C TRP A 249 6.51 -3.39 0.08
N SER A 250 5.33 -4.02 0.09
CA SER A 250 4.02 -3.38 0.20
C SER A 250 3.74 -2.97 1.64
N THR A 251 3.41 -1.69 1.82
CA THR A 251 2.80 -1.19 3.06
C THR A 251 1.40 -1.80 3.22
N PRO A 252 0.98 -2.22 4.43
CA PRO A 252 -0.38 -2.74 4.67
C PRO A 252 -1.44 -1.62 4.66
N MET A 253 -2.72 -1.97 4.70
CA MET A 253 -3.83 -1.02 4.88
C MET A 253 -4.89 -1.54 5.84
N ILE A 254 -5.78 -0.66 6.33
CA ILE A 254 -7.00 -1.08 7.04
C ILE A 254 -8.17 -1.07 6.08
N TRP A 255 -8.65 -2.24 5.68
CA TRP A 255 -9.90 -2.33 4.93
C TRP A 255 -11.07 -2.32 5.90
N THR A 256 -11.93 -1.31 5.77
CA THR A 256 -13.13 -1.16 6.60
C THR A 256 -14.38 -1.37 5.76
N LYS A 257 -15.27 -2.27 6.19
CA LYS A 257 -16.58 -2.51 5.58
C LYS A 257 -17.58 -2.83 6.69
N ASP A 258 -18.67 -2.06 6.75
CA ASP A 258 -19.81 -2.30 7.64
C ASP A 258 -19.41 -2.53 9.12
N GLN A 259 -18.54 -1.65 9.63
CA GLN A 259 -17.90 -1.71 10.98
C GLN A 259 -16.94 -2.89 11.23
N GLN A 260 -16.76 -3.79 10.26
CA GLN A 260 -15.66 -4.75 10.29
C GLN A 260 -14.39 -4.09 9.75
N HIS A 261 -13.25 -4.44 10.36
CA HIS A 261 -11.93 -3.95 9.97
C HIS A 261 -11.00 -5.14 9.78
N ASP A 262 -10.31 -5.19 8.64
CA ASP A 262 -9.27 -6.16 8.33
C ASP A 262 -7.94 -5.42 8.14
N LEU A 263 -6.90 -5.88 8.84
CA LEU A 263 -5.52 -5.51 8.51
C LEU A 263 -5.11 -6.30 7.26
N VAL A 264 -5.11 -5.62 6.11
CA VAL A 264 -4.79 -6.22 4.82
C VAL A 264 -3.30 -6.13 4.55
N VAL A 265 -2.66 -7.27 4.31
CA VAL A 265 -1.21 -7.38 4.12
C VAL A 265 -0.90 -8.21 2.87
N MET A 266 -0.23 -7.60 1.89
CA MET A 266 0.37 -8.33 0.77
C MET A 266 1.51 -9.23 1.27
N GLY A 267 1.74 -10.34 0.58
CA GLY A 267 2.82 -11.28 0.86
C GLY A 267 3.37 -11.88 -0.42
N ASN A 268 3.96 -13.06 -0.32
CA ASN A 268 4.58 -13.73 -1.46
C ASN A 268 3.51 -14.55 -2.21
N GLY A 269 3.06 -14.08 -3.37
CA GLY A 269 2.01 -14.74 -4.18
C GLY A 269 0.58 -14.73 -3.59
N ARG A 270 0.42 -14.17 -2.38
CA ARG A 270 -0.83 -14.12 -1.60
C ARG A 270 -1.05 -12.73 -1.01
N ILE A 271 -2.32 -12.41 -0.74
CA ILE A 271 -2.75 -11.32 0.14
C ILE A 271 -3.56 -11.91 1.29
N TYR A 272 -3.48 -11.30 2.46
CA TYR A 272 -4.05 -11.79 3.72
C TYR A 272 -4.87 -10.70 4.40
N GLY A 273 -5.95 -11.08 5.07
CA GLY A 273 -6.67 -10.25 6.02
C GLY A 273 -6.52 -10.81 7.43
N TYR A 274 -6.00 -10.00 8.35
CA TYR A 274 -5.88 -10.32 9.77
C TYR A 274 -6.87 -9.48 10.59
N ASP A 275 -7.27 -9.98 11.76
CA ASP A 275 -7.95 -9.13 12.75
C ASP A 275 -6.96 -8.09 13.31
N PRO A 276 -7.20 -6.77 13.17
CA PRO A 276 -6.25 -5.75 13.63
C PRO A 276 -6.07 -5.71 15.16
N ARG A 277 -7.05 -6.17 15.93
CA ARG A 277 -7.02 -6.13 17.41
C ARG A 277 -6.41 -7.40 18.00
N LEU A 278 -6.51 -8.53 17.30
CA LEU A 278 -6.12 -9.87 17.79
C LEU A 278 -5.02 -10.56 16.97
N GLY A 279 -4.64 -10.04 15.80
CA GLY A 279 -3.58 -10.56 14.93
C GLY A 279 -3.94 -11.82 14.12
N HIS A 280 -4.97 -12.57 14.51
CA HIS A 280 -5.32 -13.84 13.88
C HIS A 280 -5.68 -13.68 12.39
N GLU A 281 -5.25 -14.64 11.56
CA GLU A 281 -5.60 -14.68 10.14
C GLU A 281 -7.08 -14.99 9.97
N LYS A 282 -7.80 -14.13 9.24
CA LYS A 282 -9.21 -14.32 8.90
C LYS A 282 -9.33 -15.02 7.55
N TRP A 283 -8.63 -14.52 6.53
CA TRP A 283 -8.70 -15.02 5.15
C TRP A 283 -7.41 -14.77 4.37
N PHE A 284 -7.23 -15.49 3.26
CA PHE A 284 -6.19 -15.24 2.26
C PHE A 284 -6.69 -15.47 0.83
N PHE A 285 -6.08 -14.78 -0.13
CA PHE A 285 -6.37 -14.87 -1.56
C PHE A 285 -5.06 -15.09 -2.35
N ASN A 286 -5.01 -16.12 -3.20
CA ASN A 286 -3.83 -16.52 -3.99
C ASN A 286 -3.80 -15.91 -5.40
N GLY A 287 -2.62 -15.95 -6.02
CA GLY A 287 -2.47 -15.81 -7.48
C GLY A 287 -1.64 -14.62 -7.94
N PHE A 288 -1.05 -13.88 -7.00
CA PHE A 288 -0.15 -12.76 -7.25
C PHE A 288 1.25 -13.25 -7.66
N THR A 289 2.09 -12.32 -8.11
CA THR A 289 3.53 -12.55 -8.25
C THR A 289 4.21 -12.70 -6.90
N ARG A 290 5.42 -13.30 -6.87
CA ARG A 290 6.20 -13.40 -5.62
C ARG A 290 6.69 -12.03 -5.14
N GLU A 291 7.07 -11.16 -6.08
CA GLU A 291 7.38 -9.76 -5.82
C GLU A 291 6.07 -8.99 -5.69
N THR A 292 5.88 -8.34 -4.54
CA THR A 292 4.69 -7.53 -4.22
C THR A 292 5.15 -6.21 -3.58
N ILE A 293 4.78 -5.08 -4.20
CA ILE A 293 5.30 -3.74 -3.87
C ILE A 293 4.15 -2.73 -3.76
N ALA A 294 3.20 -2.78 -4.71
CA ALA A 294 2.00 -1.96 -4.70
C ALA A 294 1.13 -2.22 -3.46
N VAL A 295 0.67 -1.13 -2.84
CA VAL A 295 -0.25 -1.12 -1.69
C VAL A 295 -1.68 -1.46 -2.17
N PRO A 296 -2.42 -2.34 -1.46
CA PRO A 296 -3.84 -2.56 -1.73
C PRO A 296 -4.67 -1.29 -1.55
N ILE A 297 -5.80 -1.20 -2.24
CA ILE A 297 -6.73 -0.07 -2.12
C ILE A 297 -8.17 -0.56 -1.99
N ALA A 298 -9.04 0.21 -1.32
CA ALA A 298 -10.45 -0.10 -1.22
C ALA A 298 -11.31 0.92 -1.99
N GLY A 299 -12.43 0.47 -2.55
CA GLY A 299 -13.35 1.30 -3.32
C GLY A 299 -14.63 0.55 -3.70
N ASN A 300 -15.77 1.24 -3.76
CA ASN A 300 -17.08 0.66 -4.09
C ASN A 300 -17.39 -0.64 -3.30
N GLY A 301 -17.05 -0.65 -2.00
CA GLY A 301 -17.22 -1.80 -1.10
C GLY A 301 -16.26 -2.98 -1.30
N LYS A 302 -15.40 -2.95 -2.33
CA LYS A 302 -14.42 -3.99 -2.68
C LYS A 302 -13.01 -3.62 -2.24
N LEU A 303 -12.15 -4.63 -2.14
CA LEU A 303 -10.70 -4.50 -2.04
C LEU A 303 -10.09 -4.77 -3.43
N TYR A 304 -9.08 -4.00 -3.81
CA TYR A 304 -8.31 -4.19 -5.03
C TYR A 304 -6.82 -4.30 -4.68
N ALA A 305 -6.15 -5.31 -5.22
CA ALA A 305 -4.73 -5.54 -4.98
C ALA A 305 -4.04 -5.91 -6.30
N SER A 306 -2.81 -5.42 -6.48
CA SER A 306 -2.04 -5.64 -7.71
C SER A 306 -0.62 -6.12 -7.44
N ALA A 307 -0.10 -6.99 -8.30
CA ALA A 307 1.31 -7.36 -8.32
C ALA A 307 1.80 -7.75 -9.71
N SER A 308 3.04 -7.36 -10.02
CA SER A 308 3.83 -7.82 -11.16
C SER A 308 5.30 -7.85 -10.77
N MET A 309 6.07 -8.83 -11.23
CA MET A 309 7.54 -8.78 -11.14
C MET A 309 8.11 -7.64 -11.98
N ARG A 310 9.27 -7.10 -11.61
CA ARG A 310 9.94 -6.06 -12.42
C ARG A 310 10.36 -6.65 -13.76
N GLY A 311 10.02 -5.96 -14.85
CA GLY A 311 10.23 -6.47 -16.22
C GLY A 311 9.23 -7.55 -16.66
N GLY A 312 8.11 -7.73 -15.94
CA GLY A 312 7.15 -8.82 -16.16
C GLY A 312 6.63 -8.92 -17.60
N GLY A 313 7.01 -10.02 -18.26
CA GLY A 313 6.51 -10.43 -19.58
C GLY A 313 5.06 -10.86 -19.52
N GLY A 314 4.14 -9.91 -19.65
CA GLY A 314 2.71 -10.17 -19.71
C GLY A 314 2.27 -10.66 -21.09
N ASP A 315 1.62 -11.84 -21.12
CA ASP A 315 0.77 -12.32 -22.21
C ASP A 315 1.38 -12.40 -23.63
N LEU A 316 2.69 -12.55 -23.76
CA LEU A 316 3.21 -13.31 -24.90
C LEU A 316 2.95 -14.79 -24.61
N LYS A 317 2.17 -15.45 -25.50
CA LYS A 317 2.62 -16.78 -25.93
C LYS A 317 3.96 -16.52 -26.61
N LEU A 318 5.05 -16.75 -25.89
CA LEU A 318 6.37 -16.83 -26.50
C LEU A 318 6.27 -17.93 -27.55
N ASP A 319 6.31 -17.54 -28.82
CA ASP A 319 6.58 -18.50 -29.88
C ASP A 319 7.95 -19.11 -29.57
N PRO A 320 8.06 -20.42 -29.32
CA PRO A 320 9.35 -21.03 -29.04
C PRO A 320 10.26 -21.01 -30.27
N GLU A 321 9.69 -20.89 -31.47
CA GLU A 321 10.39 -21.16 -32.72
C GLU A 321 11.52 -20.16 -33.02
N PRO A 322 11.39 -18.83 -32.82
CA PRO A 322 12.51 -17.90 -32.91
C PRO A 322 13.60 -18.15 -31.86
N PHE A 323 13.22 -18.51 -30.62
CA PHE A 323 14.17 -18.75 -29.53
C PHE A 323 14.96 -20.04 -29.75
N TRP A 324 14.30 -21.08 -30.27
CA TRP A 324 14.92 -22.33 -30.66
C TRP A 324 15.88 -22.14 -31.84
N LYS A 325 15.46 -21.44 -32.90
CA LYS A 325 16.33 -21.07 -34.03
C LYS A 325 17.53 -20.22 -33.59
N ALA A 326 17.33 -19.31 -32.65
CA ALA A 326 18.42 -18.52 -32.08
C ALA A 326 19.40 -19.37 -31.23
N ALA A 327 18.95 -20.48 -30.65
CA ALA A 327 19.79 -21.41 -29.91
C ALA A 327 20.58 -22.33 -30.86
N LEU A 328 19.98 -22.76 -31.98
CA LEU A 328 20.66 -23.53 -33.03
C LEU A 328 21.80 -22.76 -33.73
N ASN A 329 22.01 -21.46 -33.44
CA ASN A 329 23.28 -20.78 -33.76
C ASN A 329 24.49 -21.34 -32.97
N PHE A 330 24.24 -22.21 -31.98
CA PHE A 330 25.26 -22.94 -31.21
C PHE A 330 25.22 -24.47 -31.48
N ASP A 331 24.32 -24.94 -32.36
CA ASP A 331 24.44 -26.27 -32.97
C ASP A 331 25.54 -26.20 -34.03
N THR A 332 26.61 -26.99 -33.86
CA THR A 332 27.78 -26.98 -34.74
C THR A 332 27.87 -28.22 -35.62
N ASN A 333 27.08 -29.25 -35.32
CA ASN A 333 27.11 -30.54 -36.01
C ASN A 333 25.90 -30.76 -36.96
N GLY A 334 24.83 -29.98 -36.79
CA GLY A 334 23.60 -30.00 -37.58
C GLY A 334 22.54 -31.00 -37.13
N ASP A 335 22.67 -31.61 -35.93
CA ASP A 335 21.78 -32.66 -35.43
C ASP A 335 20.45 -32.14 -34.82
N GLN A 336 20.27 -30.81 -34.79
CA GLN A 336 19.10 -30.11 -34.20
C GLN A 336 18.96 -30.33 -32.69
N GLN A 337 20.07 -30.47 -31.99
CA GLN A 337 20.17 -30.38 -30.54
C GLN A 337 21.36 -29.47 -30.20
N ILE A 338 21.68 -29.31 -28.92
CA ILE A 338 22.94 -28.66 -28.52
C ILE A 338 23.62 -29.53 -27.47
N SER A 339 24.74 -30.15 -27.83
CA SER A 339 25.49 -30.96 -26.88
C SER A 339 26.34 -30.10 -25.94
N LYS A 340 26.66 -30.65 -24.78
CA LYS A 340 27.55 -30.03 -23.79
C LYS A 340 28.96 -29.69 -24.31
N ASN A 341 29.37 -30.30 -25.42
CA ASN A 341 30.66 -30.04 -26.07
C ASN A 341 30.66 -28.76 -26.91
N GLU A 342 29.48 -28.23 -27.24
CA GLU A 342 29.30 -27.07 -28.13
C GLU A 342 29.13 -25.74 -27.38
N ILE A 343 29.35 -25.77 -26.06
CA ILE A 343 29.40 -24.60 -25.18
C ILE A 343 30.63 -23.73 -25.53
N SER A 344 30.47 -22.89 -26.53
CA SER A 344 31.48 -21.94 -27.02
C SER A 344 31.62 -20.71 -26.11
N THR A 345 32.62 -19.86 -26.39
CA THR A 345 32.84 -18.59 -25.67
C THR A 345 31.62 -17.66 -25.68
N HIS A 346 30.73 -17.78 -26.66
CA HIS A 346 29.54 -16.94 -26.84
C HIS A 346 28.22 -17.63 -26.48
N PHE A 347 28.24 -18.93 -26.14
CA PHE A 347 27.05 -19.68 -25.72
C PHE A 347 26.33 -19.00 -24.56
N THR A 348 25.04 -18.72 -24.75
CA THR A 348 24.16 -18.13 -23.73
C THR A 348 22.70 -18.51 -24.03
N ILE A 349 21.80 -18.36 -23.06
CA ILE A 349 20.36 -18.53 -23.30
C ILE A 349 19.85 -17.31 -24.08
N PRO A 350 19.26 -17.48 -25.28
CA PRO A 350 18.65 -16.38 -26.02
C PRO A 350 17.48 -15.75 -25.24
N LEU A 351 17.51 -14.43 -25.10
CA LEU A 351 16.44 -13.61 -24.51
C LEU A 351 15.72 -12.76 -25.56
N ARG A 352 16.42 -12.44 -26.65
CA ARG A 352 15.96 -11.61 -27.78
C ARG A 352 16.49 -12.20 -29.09
N PRO A 353 15.81 -13.22 -29.65
CA PRO A 353 16.23 -13.93 -30.86
C PRO A 353 16.22 -13.05 -32.12
N GLU A 354 15.61 -11.86 -32.05
CA GLU A 354 15.59 -10.85 -33.13
C GLU A 354 16.91 -10.07 -33.28
N LEU A 355 17.91 -10.31 -32.41
CA LEU A 355 19.20 -9.63 -32.44
C LEU A 355 20.34 -10.56 -32.90
N PRO A 356 21.43 -10.02 -33.49
CA PRO A 356 22.65 -10.78 -33.74
C PRO A 356 23.26 -11.32 -32.44
N VAL A 357 23.89 -12.50 -32.48
CA VAL A 357 24.48 -13.19 -31.32
C VAL A 357 25.47 -12.30 -30.54
N GLU A 358 26.25 -11.48 -31.26
CA GLU A 358 27.23 -10.54 -30.71
C GLU A 358 26.61 -9.34 -29.96
N HIS A 359 25.29 -9.11 -30.07
CA HIS A 359 24.65 -7.98 -29.40
C HIS A 359 24.62 -8.20 -27.87
N PRO A 360 25.01 -7.22 -27.03
CA PRO A 360 25.09 -7.34 -25.56
C PRO A 360 23.74 -7.46 -24.83
N GLY A 361 22.71 -7.92 -25.53
CA GLY A 361 21.39 -8.26 -25.00
C GLY A 361 20.60 -9.17 -25.94
N PHE A 362 21.30 -9.99 -26.76
CA PHE A 362 20.74 -11.15 -27.47
C PHE A 362 20.36 -12.26 -26.48
N GLY A 363 21.25 -12.53 -25.51
CA GLY A 363 21.03 -13.50 -24.43
C GLY A 363 21.38 -12.96 -23.04
N ILE A 364 21.43 -13.84 -22.05
CA ILE A 364 21.79 -13.46 -20.67
C ILE A 364 23.24 -12.94 -20.63
N PRO A 365 23.51 -11.76 -20.05
CA PRO A 365 24.87 -11.21 -19.94
C PRO A 365 25.85 -12.16 -19.24
N LEU A 366 27.00 -12.35 -19.86
CA LEU A 366 28.07 -13.24 -19.40
C LEU A 366 29.18 -12.46 -18.66
N PRO A 367 29.83 -13.06 -17.65
CA PRO A 367 31.02 -12.48 -17.01
C PRO A 367 32.17 -12.17 -17.99
N GLY A 368 32.91 -11.09 -17.71
CA GLY A 368 34.11 -10.72 -18.47
C GLY A 368 35.29 -11.69 -18.28
N GLN A 369 35.40 -12.32 -17.11
CA GLN A 369 36.43 -13.33 -16.81
C GLN A 369 36.06 -14.71 -17.36
N ALA A 370 37.01 -15.38 -18.02
CA ALA A 370 36.77 -16.64 -18.74
C ALA A 370 36.26 -17.78 -17.83
N GLU A 371 36.88 -18.02 -16.67
CA GLU A 371 36.44 -19.09 -15.75
C GLU A 371 35.04 -18.81 -15.15
N ALA A 372 34.76 -17.56 -14.79
CA ALA A 372 33.44 -17.16 -14.32
C ALA A 372 32.37 -17.33 -15.43
N ARG A 373 32.73 -17.04 -16.69
CA ARG A 373 31.88 -17.28 -17.87
C ARG A 373 31.61 -18.76 -18.08
N LYS A 374 32.64 -19.59 -18.19
CA LYS A 374 32.53 -21.04 -18.39
C LYS A 374 31.69 -21.70 -17.30
N LYS A 375 31.93 -21.33 -16.03
CA LYS A 375 31.11 -21.78 -14.89
C LYS A 375 29.63 -21.36 -15.02
N ARG A 376 29.36 -20.13 -15.49
CA ARG A 376 28.00 -19.62 -15.70
C ARG A 376 27.28 -20.30 -16.88
N GLN A 377 28.00 -20.59 -17.95
CA GLN A 377 27.48 -21.31 -19.12
C GLN A 377 27.13 -22.76 -18.78
N ILE A 378 28.00 -23.47 -18.04
CA ILE A 378 27.72 -24.82 -17.54
C ILE A 378 26.54 -24.82 -16.54
N GLN A 379 26.39 -23.77 -15.73
CA GLN A 379 25.20 -23.59 -14.89
C GLN A 379 23.91 -23.42 -15.70
N PHE A 380 23.94 -22.68 -16.81
CA PHE A 380 22.79 -22.58 -17.71
C PHE A 380 22.49 -23.93 -18.36
N PHE A 381 23.52 -24.62 -18.89
CA PHE A 381 23.38 -25.93 -19.52
C PHE A 381 22.71 -26.94 -18.59
N ASN A 382 23.33 -27.19 -17.42
CA ASN A 382 22.85 -28.15 -16.41
C ASN A 382 21.52 -27.75 -15.73
N TRP A 383 20.96 -26.56 -16.01
CA TRP A 383 19.66 -26.14 -15.50
C TRP A 383 18.51 -26.54 -16.43
N ARG A 384 18.79 -26.64 -17.74
CA ARG A 384 17.84 -27.04 -18.80
C ARG A 384 17.99 -28.46 -19.30
N ASP A 385 19.19 -29.04 -19.15
CA ASP A 385 19.42 -30.48 -19.23
C ASP A 385 18.72 -31.14 -18.02
N THR A 386 17.45 -31.50 -18.19
CA THR A 386 16.59 -31.95 -17.08
C THR A 386 16.68 -33.46 -16.87
N ASN A 387 16.93 -34.19 -17.95
CA ASN A 387 17.08 -35.64 -17.93
C ASN A 387 18.52 -36.09 -17.55
N LYS A 388 19.53 -35.22 -17.72
CA LYS A 388 20.98 -35.40 -17.48
C LYS A 388 21.72 -36.23 -18.52
N ASP A 389 21.23 -36.29 -19.75
CA ASP A 389 21.90 -36.94 -20.89
C ASP A 389 23.05 -36.11 -21.49
N SER A 390 23.24 -34.87 -21.03
CA SER A 390 24.24 -33.90 -21.51
C SER A 390 23.99 -33.33 -22.92
N VAL A 391 22.73 -33.33 -23.35
CA VAL A 391 22.21 -32.69 -24.56
C VAL A 391 21.10 -31.69 -24.18
N TRP A 392 20.81 -30.72 -25.05
CA TRP A 392 19.59 -29.92 -25.01
C TRP A 392 18.69 -30.31 -26.19
N THR A 393 17.60 -31.00 -25.89
CA THR A 393 16.54 -31.24 -26.87
C THR A 393 15.63 -30.00 -27.04
N ARG A 394 14.94 -29.90 -28.19
CA ARG A 394 13.92 -28.86 -28.42
C ARG A 394 12.83 -28.86 -27.35
N ASP A 395 12.41 -30.04 -26.91
CA ASP A 395 11.30 -30.16 -25.95
C ASP A 395 11.71 -29.79 -24.52
N GLU A 396 12.96 -30.02 -24.10
CA GLU A 396 13.47 -29.51 -22.82
C GLU A 396 13.69 -28.00 -22.84
N PHE A 397 14.26 -27.47 -23.93
CA PHE A 397 14.40 -26.04 -24.16
C PHE A 397 13.04 -25.32 -24.03
N ILE A 398 11.97 -25.93 -24.55
CA ILE A 398 10.60 -25.41 -24.50
C ILE A 398 9.88 -25.74 -23.18
N ALA A 399 10.22 -26.84 -22.50
CA ALA A 399 9.65 -27.20 -21.20
C ALA A 399 9.96 -26.14 -20.13
N ASP A 400 11.15 -25.53 -20.20
CA ASP A 400 11.59 -24.39 -19.39
C ASP A 400 11.01 -23.04 -19.87
N MET A 401 10.66 -22.89 -21.16
CA MET A 401 9.93 -21.71 -21.67
C MET A 401 8.47 -21.62 -21.17
N LYS A 402 8.01 -22.52 -20.30
CA LYS A 402 6.76 -22.36 -19.54
C LYS A 402 6.90 -21.17 -18.58
N VAL A 403 6.25 -20.05 -18.93
CA VAL A 403 6.15 -18.83 -18.11
C VAL A 403 5.95 -19.18 -16.63
N GLY A 404 6.94 -18.82 -15.82
CA GLY A 404 7.05 -19.22 -14.42
C GLY A 404 5.89 -18.77 -13.52
N SER A 405 5.84 -19.34 -12.31
CA SER A 405 4.79 -19.09 -11.33
C SER A 405 4.77 -17.62 -10.87
N GLY A 406 3.78 -16.88 -11.38
CA GLY A 406 3.61 -15.46 -11.11
C GLY A 406 3.23 -14.68 -12.36
N ARG A 407 2.00 -14.88 -12.85
CA ARG A 407 1.42 -13.97 -13.85
C ARG A 407 1.08 -12.64 -13.17
N PRO A 408 1.29 -11.49 -13.83
CA PRO A 408 0.78 -10.21 -13.34
C PRO A 408 -0.73 -10.31 -13.04
N LEU A 409 -1.15 -9.67 -11.96
CA LEU A 409 -2.52 -9.74 -11.46
C LEU A 409 -2.93 -8.41 -10.82
N LEU A 410 -4.06 -7.85 -11.23
CA LEU A 410 -4.92 -6.99 -10.41
C LEU A 410 -6.20 -7.78 -10.13
N ALA A 411 -6.49 -8.05 -8.85
CA ALA A 411 -7.69 -8.75 -8.42
C ALA A 411 -8.65 -7.79 -7.72
N ALA A 412 -9.95 -7.96 -7.94
CA ALA A 412 -11.00 -7.35 -7.15
C ALA A 412 -11.62 -8.41 -6.22
N ILE A 413 -11.67 -8.11 -4.93
CA ILE A 413 -12.04 -9.02 -3.85
C ILE A 413 -13.26 -8.45 -3.12
N GLN A 414 -14.29 -9.28 -2.96
CA GLN A 414 -15.51 -8.99 -2.22
C GLN A 414 -15.26 -9.11 -0.70
N PRO A 415 -15.94 -8.33 0.15
CA PRO A 415 -15.78 -8.38 1.59
C PRO A 415 -16.33 -9.67 2.20
N GLY A 416 -15.72 -10.12 3.30
CA GLY A 416 -16.11 -11.30 4.06
C GLY A 416 -15.30 -12.56 3.73
N GLY A 417 -15.85 -13.71 4.13
CA GLY A 417 -15.21 -15.01 3.99
C GLY A 417 -14.25 -15.37 5.13
N LYS A 418 -13.72 -16.61 5.06
CA LYS A 418 -12.76 -17.17 6.02
C LYS A 418 -11.88 -18.21 5.34
N GLY A 419 -10.60 -18.27 5.67
CA GLY A 419 -9.64 -19.19 5.04
C GLY A 419 -9.33 -18.79 3.59
N ASP A 420 -9.23 -19.75 2.68
CA ASP A 420 -8.98 -19.47 1.26
C ASP A 420 -10.23 -18.90 0.58
N ILE A 421 -10.19 -17.60 0.24
CA ILE A 421 -11.30 -16.90 -0.43
C ILE A 421 -11.06 -16.71 -1.94
N THR A 422 -10.02 -17.32 -2.51
CA THR A 422 -9.51 -17.09 -3.89
C THR A 422 -10.54 -17.31 -4.99
N GLN A 423 -11.47 -18.25 -4.78
CA GLN A 423 -12.54 -18.58 -5.72
C GLN A 423 -13.89 -18.01 -5.28
N THR A 424 -14.15 -17.91 -3.97
CA THR A 424 -15.47 -17.56 -3.42
C THR A 424 -15.73 -16.06 -3.36
N HIS A 425 -14.69 -15.24 -3.19
CA HIS A 425 -14.81 -13.78 -3.04
C HIS A 425 -14.15 -13.00 -4.19
N ARG A 426 -13.79 -13.68 -5.28
CA ARG A 426 -13.26 -13.05 -6.49
C ARG A 426 -14.39 -12.34 -7.25
N ALA A 427 -14.36 -11.01 -7.30
CA ALA A 427 -15.28 -10.23 -8.14
C ALA A 427 -14.88 -10.26 -9.62
N TRP A 428 -13.59 -10.01 -9.89
CA TRP A 428 -12.97 -10.11 -11.22
C TRP A 428 -11.43 -10.11 -11.10
N GLU A 429 -10.72 -10.45 -12.18
CA GLU A 429 -9.27 -10.30 -12.28
C GLU A 429 -8.83 -9.72 -13.63
N LEU A 430 -7.70 -9.00 -13.62
CA LEU A 430 -7.01 -8.52 -14.81
C LEU A 430 -5.54 -8.92 -14.77
N ARG A 431 -4.96 -9.17 -15.96
CA ARG A 431 -3.56 -9.62 -16.11
C ARG A 431 -2.72 -8.77 -17.05
N ARG A 432 -3.32 -7.76 -17.69
CA ARG A 432 -2.70 -6.90 -18.71
C ARG A 432 -2.65 -5.45 -18.24
N GLY A 433 -1.47 -4.84 -18.29
CA GLY A 433 -1.27 -3.45 -17.85
C GLY A 433 -1.10 -3.29 -16.34
N ILE A 434 -0.76 -4.35 -15.62
CA ILE A 434 -0.56 -4.33 -14.16
C ILE A 434 0.80 -3.68 -13.82
N PRO A 435 0.86 -2.78 -12.82
CA PRO A 435 2.10 -2.14 -12.38
C PRO A 435 3.06 -3.09 -11.65
N GLU A 436 4.36 -2.84 -11.79
CA GLU A 436 5.44 -3.55 -11.09
C GLU A 436 5.72 -2.95 -9.70
N ILE A 437 5.73 -1.61 -9.60
CA ILE A 437 6.01 -0.86 -8.37
C ILE A 437 4.81 0.02 -7.93
N PRO A 438 4.29 0.94 -8.78
CA PRO A 438 3.42 1.99 -8.28
C PRO A 438 2.05 1.44 -7.91
N SER A 439 1.52 1.90 -6.79
CA SER A 439 0.23 1.43 -6.27
C SER A 439 -0.93 1.98 -7.11
N PRO A 440 -1.93 1.17 -7.49
CA PRO A 440 -3.15 1.66 -8.11
C PRO A 440 -3.84 2.76 -7.28
N VAL A 441 -4.65 3.60 -7.91
CA VAL A 441 -5.55 4.52 -7.19
C VAL A 441 -6.97 4.36 -7.71
N TYR A 442 -7.95 4.34 -6.80
CA TYR A 442 -9.38 4.23 -7.08
C TYR A 442 -10.02 5.61 -6.93
N HIS A 443 -10.90 5.99 -7.86
CA HIS A 443 -11.76 7.17 -7.72
C HIS A 443 -12.98 7.00 -8.60
N ASP A 444 -14.17 7.34 -8.09
CA ASP A 444 -15.47 7.29 -8.78
C ASP A 444 -15.59 6.12 -9.79
N LYS A 445 -15.75 4.91 -9.27
CA LYS A 445 -15.88 3.65 -10.03
C LYS A 445 -14.73 3.32 -11.00
N ARG A 446 -13.62 4.07 -11.01
CA ARG A 446 -12.46 3.86 -11.90
C ARG A 446 -11.22 3.49 -11.09
N ILE A 447 -10.32 2.72 -11.68
CA ILE A 447 -8.99 2.40 -11.13
C ILE A 447 -7.95 2.82 -12.17
N TYR A 448 -7.00 3.64 -11.73
CA TYR A 448 -5.92 4.16 -12.55
C TYR A 448 -4.62 3.39 -12.27
N LEU A 449 -3.98 2.93 -13.34
CA LEU A 449 -2.78 2.10 -13.34
C LEU A 449 -1.70 2.74 -14.21
N VAL A 450 -0.59 3.18 -13.63
CA VAL A 450 0.57 3.71 -14.37
C VAL A 450 1.70 2.68 -14.37
N ARG A 451 2.38 2.49 -15.50
CA ARG A 451 3.56 1.60 -15.63
C ARG A 451 4.80 2.37 -16.07
N ALA A 452 5.96 1.72 -15.90
CA ALA A 452 7.19 2.10 -16.56
C ALA A 452 6.98 2.36 -18.07
N GLY A 453 7.62 3.40 -18.60
CA GLY A 453 7.38 3.90 -19.96
C GLY A 453 6.15 4.82 -20.09
N GLY A 454 5.57 5.27 -18.96
CA GLY A 454 4.51 6.28 -18.94
C GLY A 454 3.17 5.79 -19.48
N LEU A 455 2.89 4.49 -19.39
CA LEU A 455 1.64 3.91 -19.86
C LEU A 455 0.59 4.00 -18.75
N LEU A 456 -0.43 4.85 -18.93
CA LEU A 456 -1.59 4.96 -18.05
C LEU A 456 -2.72 4.07 -18.60
N SER A 457 -3.36 3.28 -17.75
CA SER A 457 -4.63 2.60 -18.06
C SER A 457 -5.69 3.00 -17.03
N CYS A 458 -6.90 3.29 -17.51
CA CYS A 458 -8.10 3.47 -16.69
C CYS A 458 -8.99 2.24 -16.88
N VAL A 459 -9.40 1.59 -15.79
CA VAL A 459 -10.29 0.41 -15.82
C VAL A 459 -11.51 0.63 -14.93
N ASN A 460 -12.66 0.11 -15.34
CA ASN A 460 -13.88 0.13 -14.55
C ASN A 460 -13.74 -0.81 -13.33
N SER A 461 -13.99 -0.28 -12.13
CA SER A 461 -13.80 -0.98 -10.85
C SER A 461 -14.89 -2.05 -10.55
N GLU A 462 -16.01 -2.02 -11.26
CA GLU A 462 -17.14 -2.90 -11.03
C GLU A 462 -16.92 -4.27 -11.67
N ASN A 463 -16.37 -4.28 -12.89
CA ASN A 463 -16.19 -5.46 -13.76
C ASN A 463 -14.76 -5.65 -14.35
N GLY A 464 -13.85 -4.69 -14.18
CA GLY A 464 -12.49 -4.72 -14.73
C GLY A 464 -12.35 -4.29 -16.20
N THR A 465 -13.40 -3.85 -16.89
CA THR A 465 -13.27 -3.51 -18.32
C THR A 465 -12.36 -2.30 -18.53
N LEU A 466 -11.45 -2.38 -19.50
CA LEU A 466 -10.59 -1.27 -19.90
C LEU A 466 -11.45 -0.13 -20.46
N ILE A 467 -11.27 1.08 -19.91
CA ILE A 467 -11.92 2.30 -20.39
C ILE A 467 -11.01 2.98 -21.41
N TYR A 468 -9.76 3.24 -21.03
CA TYR A 468 -8.72 3.68 -21.96
C TYR A 468 -7.32 3.19 -21.54
N ARG A 469 -6.37 3.22 -22.49
CA ARG A 469 -4.95 2.96 -22.26
C ARG A 469 -4.11 3.87 -23.15
N GLU A 470 -3.45 4.84 -22.54
CA GLU A 470 -2.74 5.90 -23.26
C GLU A 470 -1.34 6.14 -22.69
N ARG A 471 -0.53 6.91 -23.43
CA ARG A 471 0.80 7.33 -22.99
C ARG A 471 0.76 8.74 -22.41
N LEU A 472 1.29 8.88 -21.21
CA LEU A 472 1.61 10.16 -20.57
C LEU A 472 2.69 10.95 -21.33
N ASN A 473 3.36 10.36 -22.33
CA ASN A 473 4.55 10.90 -23.00
C ASN A 473 5.72 11.27 -22.05
N ALA A 474 5.63 10.86 -20.78
CA ALA A 474 6.66 10.99 -19.76
C ALA A 474 7.38 9.63 -19.57
N PRO A 475 8.56 9.42 -20.19
CA PRO A 475 9.27 8.14 -20.15
C PRO A 475 9.97 7.90 -18.80
N GLY A 476 10.67 6.76 -18.73
CA GLY A 476 11.39 6.30 -17.55
C GLY A 476 10.60 5.31 -16.69
N GLN A 477 11.17 4.97 -15.53
CA GLN A 477 10.51 4.17 -14.50
C GLN A 477 9.50 5.01 -13.71
N TYR A 478 8.55 4.34 -13.08
CA TYR A 478 7.61 4.94 -12.13
C TYR A 478 7.74 4.16 -10.82
N ALA A 479 8.33 4.78 -9.80
CA ALA A 479 8.43 4.22 -8.45
C ALA A 479 7.39 4.87 -7.51
N ALA A 480 7.24 6.19 -7.65
CA ALA A 480 6.14 6.94 -7.07
C ALA A 480 4.77 6.40 -7.50
N SER A 481 3.84 6.26 -6.56
CA SER A 481 2.46 5.91 -6.87
C SER A 481 1.70 7.15 -7.38
N PRO A 482 0.72 7.00 -8.28
CA PRO A 482 -0.19 8.09 -8.62
C PRO A 482 -1.04 8.51 -7.42
N VAL A 483 -1.40 9.79 -7.39
CA VAL A 483 -2.25 10.41 -6.36
C VAL A 483 -3.35 11.27 -6.99
N ILE A 484 -4.45 11.48 -6.28
CA ILE A 484 -5.64 12.20 -6.75
C ILE A 484 -6.01 13.35 -5.82
N ALA A 485 -6.28 14.52 -6.40
CA ALA A 485 -6.91 15.68 -5.76
C ALA A 485 -7.46 16.61 -6.85
N ASN A 486 -8.31 17.59 -6.51
CA ASN A 486 -8.81 18.62 -7.44
C ASN A 486 -9.40 18.07 -8.78
N ASN A 487 -10.07 16.91 -8.75
CA ASN A 487 -10.53 16.14 -9.93
C ASN A 487 -9.42 15.80 -10.97
N HIS A 488 -8.17 15.68 -10.53
CA HIS A 488 -7.01 15.32 -11.34
C HIS A 488 -6.18 14.20 -10.72
N LEU A 489 -5.53 13.42 -11.58
CA LEU A 489 -4.53 12.42 -11.30
C LEU A 489 -3.14 13.04 -11.51
N TYR A 490 -2.30 12.99 -10.47
CA TYR A 490 -0.91 13.44 -10.52
C TYR A 490 -0.01 12.21 -10.59
N CYS A 491 0.70 12.06 -11.71
CA CYS A 491 1.70 11.02 -11.94
C CYS A 491 3.09 11.65 -12.02
N VAL A 492 4.09 11.08 -11.36
CA VAL A 492 5.49 11.53 -11.45
C VAL A 492 6.40 10.39 -11.91
N SER A 493 7.22 10.64 -12.93
CA SER A 493 8.21 9.67 -13.42
C SER A 493 9.55 9.85 -12.71
N GLN A 494 10.35 8.78 -12.63
CA GLN A 494 11.68 8.83 -12.01
C GLN A 494 12.64 9.82 -12.69
N GLN A 495 12.35 10.25 -13.92
CA GLN A 495 13.13 11.24 -14.66
C GLN A 495 12.76 12.71 -14.33
N GLY A 496 11.84 12.93 -13.39
CA GLY A 496 11.48 14.27 -12.92
C GLY A 496 10.25 14.88 -13.61
N LEU A 497 9.58 14.15 -14.50
CA LEU A 497 8.37 14.64 -15.18
C LEU A 497 7.13 14.41 -14.31
N ILE A 498 6.49 15.51 -13.92
CA ILE A 498 5.13 15.55 -13.37
C ILE A 498 4.16 15.62 -14.56
N SER A 499 3.13 14.79 -14.54
CA SER A 499 2.00 14.82 -15.48
C SER A 499 0.71 14.93 -14.69
N VAL A 500 -0.09 15.96 -14.98
CA VAL A 500 -1.42 16.16 -14.42
C VAL A 500 -2.43 15.72 -15.48
N VAL A 501 -3.29 14.78 -15.13
CA VAL A 501 -4.28 14.16 -16.02
C VAL A 501 -5.66 14.34 -15.43
N LYS A 502 -6.63 14.77 -16.22
CA LYS A 502 -8.02 14.95 -15.78
C LYS A 502 -8.67 13.60 -15.51
N LEU A 503 -9.49 13.51 -14.47
CA LEU A 503 -10.27 12.29 -14.19
C LEU A 503 -11.49 12.20 -15.12
N GLY A 504 -11.83 10.98 -15.53
CA GLY A 504 -12.98 10.70 -16.39
C GLY A 504 -12.78 9.45 -17.25
N ASP A 505 -13.65 9.29 -18.25
CA ASP A 505 -13.63 8.16 -19.20
C ASP A 505 -12.86 8.48 -20.49
N SER A 506 -12.39 9.71 -20.66
CA SER A 506 -11.44 10.14 -21.69
C SER A 506 -10.07 10.45 -21.08
N PHE A 507 -9.01 10.32 -21.87
CA PHE A 507 -7.66 10.70 -21.49
C PHE A 507 -7.36 12.15 -21.89
N GLU A 508 -7.03 13.00 -20.92
CA GLU A 508 -6.70 14.42 -21.15
C GLU A 508 -5.56 14.83 -20.18
N VAL A 509 -4.37 15.09 -20.72
CA VAL A 509 -3.24 15.62 -19.94
C VAL A 509 -3.35 17.15 -19.91
N THR A 510 -3.63 17.71 -18.74
CA THR A 510 -3.91 19.15 -18.58
C THR A 510 -2.66 19.98 -18.29
N ASN A 511 -1.61 19.35 -17.74
CA ASN A 511 -0.29 19.96 -17.57
C ASN A 511 0.82 18.90 -17.57
N GLN A 512 2.00 19.27 -18.07
CA GLN A 512 3.24 18.53 -17.82
C GLN A 512 4.35 19.50 -17.43
N SER A 513 5.18 19.08 -16.47
CA SER A 513 6.29 19.89 -15.95
C SER A 513 7.48 19.00 -15.62
N ASN A 514 8.71 19.46 -15.87
CA ASN A 514 9.91 18.65 -15.66
C ASN A 514 10.87 19.30 -14.66
N LEU A 515 10.99 18.70 -13.48
CA LEU A 515 11.87 19.14 -12.39
C LEU A 515 13.36 18.82 -12.64
N LYS A 516 13.69 18.06 -13.70
CA LYS A 516 15.06 17.66 -14.09
C LYS A 516 15.86 17.02 -12.94
N ALA A 517 15.18 16.27 -12.08
CA ALA A 517 15.72 15.66 -10.88
C ALA A 517 15.03 14.31 -10.61
N THR A 518 15.75 13.36 -9.99
CA THR A 518 15.25 12.01 -9.70
C THR A 518 14.09 12.05 -8.70
N ILE A 519 12.99 11.34 -8.99
CA ILE A 519 11.81 11.23 -8.10
C ILE A 519 11.47 9.75 -7.87
N ASN A 520 11.70 9.25 -6.64
CA ASN A 520 11.28 7.91 -6.22
C ASN A 520 10.10 7.95 -5.22
N ALA A 521 9.92 9.08 -4.54
CA ALA A 521 8.86 9.29 -3.55
C ALA A 521 7.50 9.59 -4.20
N THR A 522 6.43 9.12 -3.56
CA THR A 522 5.05 9.52 -3.91
C THR A 522 4.80 10.95 -3.40
N PRO A 523 4.19 11.86 -4.19
CA PRO A 523 3.87 13.21 -3.71
C PRO A 523 2.92 13.19 -2.51
N ALA A 524 2.98 14.25 -1.69
CA ALA A 524 1.98 14.56 -0.67
C ALA A 524 1.13 15.76 -1.08
N ILE A 525 -0.07 15.84 -0.54
CA ILE A 525 -1.06 16.87 -0.87
C ILE A 525 -1.67 17.40 0.43
N ASP A 526 -1.63 18.72 0.61
CA ASP A 526 -2.52 19.42 1.55
C ASP A 526 -3.70 20.07 0.81
N LYS A 527 -4.50 20.86 1.55
CA LYS A 527 -5.69 21.54 1.06
C LYS A 527 -5.48 22.39 -0.21
N THR A 528 -4.28 22.89 -0.48
CA THR A 528 -3.93 23.78 -1.60
C THR A 528 -2.60 23.45 -2.28
N THR A 529 -1.80 22.52 -1.75
CA THR A 529 -0.38 22.40 -2.08
C THR A 529 0.00 20.97 -2.44
N LEU A 530 0.73 20.80 -3.56
CA LEU A 530 1.40 19.56 -3.93
C LEU A 530 2.88 19.62 -3.47
N TYR A 531 3.29 18.66 -2.66
CA TYR A 531 4.68 18.50 -2.19
C TYR A 531 5.36 17.35 -2.92
N VAL A 532 6.45 17.66 -3.61
CA VAL A 532 7.24 16.69 -4.38
C VAL A 532 8.64 16.56 -3.80
N ARG A 533 8.99 15.37 -3.30
CA ARG A 533 10.36 15.02 -2.91
C ARG A 533 11.14 14.51 -4.12
N THR A 534 12.27 15.15 -4.39
CA THR A 534 13.34 14.63 -5.25
C THR A 534 14.47 14.06 -4.38
N GLU A 535 15.42 13.37 -5.01
CA GLU A 535 16.69 12.88 -4.40
C GLU A 535 17.42 13.91 -3.51
N LYS A 536 17.25 15.22 -3.75
CA LYS A 536 18.04 16.29 -3.09
C LYS A 536 17.22 17.46 -2.54
N SER A 537 15.89 17.44 -2.69
CA SER A 537 15.04 18.56 -2.26
C SER A 537 13.57 18.18 -2.10
N ILE A 538 12.85 18.90 -1.24
CA ILE A 538 11.38 18.97 -1.27
C ILE A 538 10.98 20.30 -1.92
N GLN A 539 9.95 20.26 -2.77
CA GLN A 539 9.41 21.41 -3.50
C GLN A 539 7.89 21.46 -3.33
N ALA A 540 7.37 22.65 -3.09
CA ALA A 540 5.93 22.90 -2.94
C ALA A 540 5.36 23.66 -4.14
N PHE A 541 4.17 23.26 -4.59
CA PHE A 541 3.42 23.93 -5.66
C PHE A 541 1.99 24.22 -5.18
N ARG A 542 1.61 25.50 -5.18
CA ARG A 542 0.30 26.05 -4.79
C ARG A 542 -0.03 27.21 -5.72
#